data_AF-A0A1S4EHZ5-F1
#
_entry.id   AF-A0A1S4EHZ5-F1
#
_cell.length_a   1.000
_cell.length_b   1.000
_cell.length_c   1.000
_cell.angle_alpha   90.00
_cell.angle_beta   90.00
_cell.angle_gamma   90.00
#
_symmetry.space_group_name_H-M   'P 1'
#
loop_
_entity.id
_entity.type
_entity.pdbx_description
1 polymer ?
#
loop_
_entity_poly.entity_id
_entity_poly.type
_entity_poly.pdbx_seq_one_letter_code
_entity_poly.pdbx_strand_id
1 'polypeptide(L)'
;MAYRGLSRHINIDSLRDPRNKFKLQELIGEGTYGEVYWAKDVETGDHVAIKIMENIPENIEEIEEEYLVLKDLSVHPNIPSFYGLYLRRGGQPEEDQLWFVMELCTGGSVTDLVQGMKKRGVSLSEDQIAYILYGTVQVIACEQQLDMSYDARCDIWSLGITAIELAEGDPPLSDLHPMRALFQIPRNPPPQLTKRFDCVLLCDFVNECLRKDLEERPFAKELLRHPLLKKGAQLAHQSDLTMTFQIFYEQYRMLYFEHSTRFNDVKVEFSAQTEPT
;
A
#
# COMPACT_ATOMS: atom_id res chain seq x y z
N MET A 1 11.74 -27.69 -13.06
CA MET A 1 11.25 -26.87 -11.93
C MET A 1 11.69 -25.47 -12.27
N ALA A 2 10.76 -24.67 -12.78
CA ALA A 2 11.06 -23.42 -13.48
C ALA A 2 11.52 -22.31 -12.52
N TYR A 3 11.18 -22.44 -11.22
CA TYR A 3 11.39 -21.40 -10.20
C TYR A 3 12.32 -21.86 -9.06
N ARG A 4 13.07 -22.94 -9.29
CA ARG A 4 13.91 -23.55 -8.24
C ARG A 4 15.02 -22.59 -7.81
N GLY A 5 15.02 -22.21 -6.53
CA GLY A 5 16.04 -21.33 -5.94
C GLY A 5 15.88 -19.86 -6.30
N LEU A 6 14.77 -19.48 -6.95
CA LEU A 6 14.42 -18.10 -7.26
C LEU A 6 14.08 -17.32 -5.97
N SER A 7 13.42 -17.98 -5.02
CA SER A 7 13.05 -17.43 -3.72
C SER A 7 13.71 -18.22 -2.59
N ARG A 8 14.08 -17.52 -1.51
CA ARG A 8 14.58 -18.11 -0.27
C ARG A 8 13.45 -18.47 0.70
N HIS A 9 12.28 -17.86 0.53
CA HIS A 9 11.15 -17.95 1.45
C HIS A 9 9.97 -18.78 0.92
N ILE A 10 9.87 -18.95 -0.40
CA ILE A 10 8.74 -19.57 -1.09
C ILE A 10 9.24 -20.69 -2.01
N ASN A 11 8.68 -21.89 -1.83
CA ASN A 11 8.88 -22.98 -2.78
C ASN A 11 7.77 -22.96 -3.84
N ILE A 12 7.90 -22.08 -4.84
CA ILE A 12 6.89 -21.78 -5.86
C ILE A 12 6.46 -23.04 -6.62
N ASP A 13 7.42 -23.90 -7.02
CA ASP A 13 7.14 -25.12 -7.77
C ASP A 13 6.26 -26.14 -7.00
N SER A 14 6.16 -26.01 -5.68
CA SER A 14 5.37 -26.89 -4.79
C SER A 14 3.96 -26.37 -4.49
N LEU A 15 3.63 -25.15 -4.93
CA LEU A 15 2.34 -24.53 -4.69
C LEU A 15 1.22 -25.29 -5.42
N ARG A 16 0.04 -25.27 -4.81
CA ARG A 16 -1.14 -25.96 -5.35
C ARG A 16 -1.75 -25.15 -6.49
N ASP A 17 -2.40 -25.86 -7.40
CA ASP A 17 -3.16 -25.25 -8.48
C ASP A 17 -4.50 -24.70 -7.97
N PRO A 18 -4.81 -23.41 -8.19
CA PRO A 18 -6.03 -22.80 -7.68
C PRO A 18 -7.29 -23.09 -8.52
N ARG A 19 -7.16 -23.58 -9.76
CA ARG A 19 -8.25 -23.58 -10.77
C ARG A 19 -9.52 -24.35 -10.36
N ASN A 20 -9.36 -25.41 -9.57
CA ASN A 20 -10.49 -26.21 -9.09
C ASN A 20 -11.05 -25.72 -7.75
N LYS A 21 -10.29 -24.90 -7.02
CA LYS A 21 -10.65 -24.40 -5.70
C LYS A 21 -11.33 -23.04 -5.76
N PHE A 22 -10.87 -22.15 -6.63
CA PHE A 22 -11.39 -20.79 -6.71
C PHE A 22 -11.99 -20.49 -8.07
N LYS A 23 -13.16 -19.85 -8.06
CA LYS A 23 -13.81 -19.30 -9.24
C LYS A 23 -13.70 -17.78 -9.23
N LEU A 24 -12.87 -17.23 -10.11
CA LEU A 24 -12.77 -15.78 -10.33
C LEU A 24 -14.11 -15.21 -10.80
N GLN A 25 -14.44 -14.01 -10.33
CA GLN A 25 -15.65 -13.29 -10.67
C GLN A 25 -15.30 -11.89 -11.22
N GLU A 26 -15.43 -10.86 -10.40
CA GLU A 26 -15.26 -9.46 -10.81
C GLU A 26 -13.85 -8.94 -10.49
N LEU A 27 -13.32 -8.08 -11.36
CA LEU A 27 -12.10 -7.33 -11.09
C LEU A 27 -12.42 -6.18 -10.14
N ILE A 28 -11.81 -6.17 -8.96
CA ILE A 28 -12.09 -5.20 -7.88
C ILE A 28 -10.93 -4.25 -7.59
N GLY A 29 -9.76 -4.48 -8.20
CA GLY A 29 -8.62 -3.57 -8.11
C GLY A 29 -7.57 -3.87 -9.17
N GLU A 30 -6.89 -2.83 -9.63
CA GLU A 30 -5.73 -2.91 -10.52
C GLU A 30 -4.58 -2.16 -9.87
N GLY A 31 -3.45 -2.83 -9.71
CA GLY A 31 -2.22 -2.26 -9.15
C GLY A 31 -1.08 -2.34 -10.15
N THR A 32 0.09 -1.86 -9.73
CA THR A 32 1.33 -1.87 -10.52
C THR A 32 1.75 -3.26 -10.95
N TYR A 33 1.61 -4.23 -10.04
CA TYR A 33 2.23 -5.55 -10.16
C TYR A 33 1.19 -6.67 -10.35
N GLY A 34 -0.10 -6.32 -10.39
CA GLY A 34 -1.15 -7.32 -10.48
C GLY A 34 -2.56 -6.78 -10.37
N GLU A 35 -3.49 -7.69 -10.61
CA GLU A 35 -4.93 -7.47 -10.59
C GLU A 35 -5.55 -8.18 -9.40
N VAL A 36 -6.53 -7.55 -8.75
CA VAL A 36 -7.26 -8.12 -7.60
C VAL A 36 -8.68 -8.45 -8.01
N TYR A 37 -9.05 -9.71 -7.85
CA TYR A 37 -10.35 -10.24 -8.20
C TYR A 37 -11.16 -10.63 -6.98
N TRP A 38 -12.45 -10.33 -7.02
CA TRP A 38 -13.46 -11.01 -6.22
C TRP A 38 -13.58 -12.44 -6.74
N ALA A 39 -13.47 -13.43 -5.85
CA ALA A 39 -13.60 -14.83 -6.21
C ALA A 39 -14.42 -15.60 -5.17
N LYS A 40 -14.87 -16.79 -5.56
CA LYS A 40 -15.57 -17.73 -4.69
C LYS A 40 -14.73 -18.97 -4.46
N ASP A 41 -14.50 -19.34 -3.20
CA ASP A 41 -14.00 -20.65 -2.83
C ASP A 41 -15.12 -21.67 -3.08
N VAL A 42 -14.87 -22.64 -3.96
CA VAL A 42 -15.85 -23.65 -4.39
C VAL A 42 -16.06 -24.70 -3.30
N GLU A 43 -15.08 -24.94 -2.44
CA GLU A 43 -15.15 -25.93 -1.37
C GLU A 43 -15.96 -25.40 -0.18
N THR A 44 -15.69 -24.17 0.26
CA THR A 44 -16.40 -23.59 1.43
C THR A 44 -17.65 -22.81 1.04
N GLY A 45 -17.68 -22.27 -0.19
CA GLY A 45 -18.73 -21.36 -0.65
C GLY A 45 -18.49 -19.89 -0.25
N ASP A 46 -17.40 -19.58 0.45
CA ASP A 46 -17.08 -18.22 0.90
C ASP A 46 -16.53 -17.37 -0.26
N HIS A 47 -16.61 -16.05 -0.08
CA HIS A 47 -16.00 -15.09 -1.00
C HIS A 47 -14.64 -14.65 -0.49
N VAL A 48 -13.69 -14.48 -1.41
CA VAL A 48 -12.29 -14.15 -1.15
C VAL A 48 -11.81 -13.11 -2.15
N ALA A 49 -10.76 -12.37 -1.77
CA ALA A 49 -9.99 -11.55 -2.69
C ALA A 49 -8.79 -12.35 -3.19
N ILE A 50 -8.54 -12.31 -4.51
CA ILE A 50 -7.40 -12.98 -5.14
C ILE A 50 -6.59 -11.95 -5.90
N LYS A 51 -5.40 -11.64 -5.41
CA LYS A 51 -4.42 -10.84 -6.15
C LYS A 51 -3.58 -11.75 -7.03
N ILE A 52 -3.56 -11.46 -8.32
CA ILE A 52 -2.88 -12.23 -9.35
C ILE A 52 -1.65 -11.44 -9.78
N MET A 53 -0.47 -12.03 -9.60
CA MET A 53 0.80 -11.51 -10.06
C MET A 53 1.33 -12.34 -11.22
N GLU A 54 1.83 -11.65 -12.25
CA GLU A 54 2.42 -12.23 -13.46
C GLU A 54 3.91 -11.93 -13.51
N ASN A 55 4.64 -12.49 -14.48
CA ASN A 55 6.10 -12.28 -14.63
C ASN A 55 6.85 -12.57 -13.32
N ILE A 56 6.60 -13.77 -12.76
CA ILE A 56 7.12 -14.19 -11.45
C ILE A 56 8.64 -14.00 -11.32
N PRO A 57 9.49 -14.35 -12.31
CA PRO A 57 10.93 -14.15 -12.23
C PRO A 57 11.35 -12.69 -12.07
N GLU A 58 10.65 -11.77 -12.75
CA GLU A 58 10.94 -10.34 -12.75
C GLU A 58 10.48 -9.65 -11.46
N ASN A 59 9.38 -10.13 -10.85
CA ASN A 59 8.74 -9.51 -9.68
C ASN A 59 9.00 -10.29 -8.38
N ILE A 60 10.09 -11.07 -8.30
CA ILE A 60 10.30 -12.01 -7.19
C ILE A 60 10.52 -11.30 -5.84
N GLU A 61 11.20 -10.16 -5.84
CA GLU A 61 11.49 -9.40 -4.62
C GLU A 61 10.17 -8.87 -4.01
N GLU A 62 9.31 -8.29 -4.83
CA GLU A 62 7.99 -7.80 -4.42
C GLU A 62 7.08 -8.95 -3.93
N ILE A 63 7.10 -10.08 -4.64
CA ILE A 63 6.36 -11.29 -4.26
C ILE A 63 6.81 -11.81 -2.89
N GLU A 64 8.12 -11.88 -2.65
CA GLU A 64 8.66 -12.35 -1.38
C GLU A 64 8.28 -11.43 -0.23
N GLU A 65 8.40 -10.11 -0.42
CA GLU A 65 8.05 -9.12 0.58
C GLU A 65 6.55 -9.18 0.92
N GLU A 66 5.67 -9.21 -0.08
CA GLU A 66 4.22 -9.31 0.15
C GLU A 66 3.86 -10.60 0.89
N TYR A 67 4.48 -11.72 0.49
CA TYR A 67 4.28 -12.99 1.18
C TYR A 67 4.74 -12.94 2.64
N LEU A 68 5.90 -12.36 2.93
CA LEU A 68 6.42 -12.28 4.31
C LEU A 68 5.54 -11.39 5.18
N VAL A 69 5.11 -10.23 4.69
CA VAL A 69 4.18 -9.34 5.40
C VAL A 69 2.87 -10.05 5.71
N LEU A 70 2.23 -10.65 4.70
CA LEU A 70 0.95 -11.34 4.89
C LEU A 70 1.11 -12.57 5.79
N LYS A 71 2.18 -13.34 5.66
CA LYS A 71 2.45 -14.51 6.49
C LYS A 71 2.63 -14.14 7.96
N ASP A 72 3.39 -13.08 8.25
CA ASP A 72 3.77 -12.74 9.62
C ASP A 72 2.74 -11.81 10.30
N LEU A 73 2.00 -11.00 9.54
CA LEU A 73 1.04 -10.02 10.07
C LEU A 73 -0.43 -10.39 9.87
N SER A 74 -0.78 -11.46 9.15
CA SER A 74 -2.21 -11.85 8.90
C SER A 74 -3.03 -12.14 10.15
N VAL A 75 -2.39 -12.32 11.32
CA VAL A 75 -3.09 -12.47 12.60
C VAL A 75 -3.50 -11.12 13.21
N HIS A 76 -3.01 -10.01 12.67
CA HIS A 76 -3.33 -8.68 13.15
C HIS A 76 -4.75 -8.27 12.75
N PRO A 77 -5.57 -7.73 13.66
CA PRO A 77 -6.98 -7.41 13.38
C PRO A 77 -7.20 -6.34 12.30
N ASN A 78 -6.16 -5.61 11.91
CA ASN A 78 -6.21 -4.61 10.84
C ASN A 78 -5.49 -5.05 9.55
N ILE A 79 -5.09 -6.31 9.43
CA ILE A 79 -4.58 -6.91 8.19
C ILE A 79 -5.59 -7.97 7.72
N PRO A 80 -5.97 -7.98 6.42
CA PRO A 80 -6.83 -9.02 5.88
C PRO A 80 -6.24 -10.41 6.13
N SER A 81 -7.08 -11.35 6.55
CA SER A 81 -6.64 -12.73 6.80
C SER A 81 -6.03 -13.33 5.53
N PHE A 82 -4.84 -13.94 5.64
CA PHE A 82 -4.16 -14.56 4.50
C PHE A 82 -4.46 -16.06 4.44
N TYR A 83 -5.08 -16.51 3.35
CA TYR A 83 -5.50 -17.91 3.18
C TYR A 83 -4.48 -18.77 2.41
N GLY A 84 -3.52 -18.13 1.75
CA GLY A 84 -2.34 -18.80 1.20
C GLY A 84 -2.01 -18.41 -0.24
N LEU A 85 -0.94 -19.03 -0.73
CA LEU A 85 -0.36 -18.79 -2.04
C LEU A 85 -0.59 -20.00 -2.96
N TYR A 86 -0.92 -19.73 -4.22
CA TYR A 86 -1.22 -20.75 -5.22
C TYR A 86 -0.51 -20.42 -6.54
N LEU A 87 -0.14 -21.45 -7.30
CA LEU A 87 0.49 -21.29 -8.60
C LEU A 87 -0.44 -21.85 -9.68
N ARG A 88 -0.94 -20.97 -10.54
CA ARG A 88 -1.64 -21.37 -11.75
C ARG A 88 -0.63 -21.46 -12.88
N ARG A 89 -0.41 -22.66 -13.41
CA ARG A 89 0.48 -22.86 -14.57
C ARG A 89 -0.21 -22.53 -15.89
N GLY A 90 0.48 -21.76 -16.72
CA GLY A 90 0.09 -21.46 -18.10
C GLY A 90 0.55 -22.52 -19.09
N GLY A 91 0.47 -22.20 -20.38
CA GLY A 91 1.05 -23.03 -21.44
C GLY A 91 2.57 -22.93 -21.48
N GLN A 92 3.11 -21.78 -21.05
CA GLN A 92 4.53 -21.47 -20.93
C GLN A 92 4.83 -20.86 -19.56
N PRO A 93 6.09 -20.92 -19.05
CA PRO A 93 6.46 -20.35 -17.75
C PRO A 93 6.19 -18.84 -17.61
N GLU A 94 6.20 -18.10 -18.72
CA GLU A 94 5.89 -16.66 -18.76
C GLU A 94 4.40 -16.38 -18.54
N GLU A 95 3.53 -17.38 -18.76
CA GLU A 95 2.09 -17.32 -18.53
C GLU A 95 1.68 -17.86 -17.15
N ASP A 96 2.65 -18.31 -16.34
CA ASP A 96 2.37 -18.75 -14.97
C ASP A 96 1.97 -17.55 -14.11
N GLN A 97 0.93 -17.75 -13.29
CA GLN A 97 0.37 -16.72 -12.43
C GLN A 97 0.46 -17.16 -10.97
N LEU A 98 0.90 -16.25 -10.12
CA LEU A 98 0.95 -16.43 -8.68
C LEU A 98 -0.27 -15.76 -8.04
N TRP A 99 -1.04 -16.52 -7.26
CA TRP A 99 -2.31 -16.09 -6.68
C TRP A 99 -2.17 -15.97 -5.16
N PHE A 100 -2.28 -14.75 -4.65
CA PHE A 100 -2.42 -14.46 -3.23
C PHE A 100 -3.90 -14.46 -2.87
N VAL A 101 -4.32 -15.42 -2.04
CA VAL A 101 -5.71 -15.55 -1.62
C VAL A 101 -5.86 -15.03 -0.20
N MET A 102 -6.77 -14.08 -0.01
CA MET A 102 -6.96 -13.39 1.26
C MET A 102 -8.44 -13.05 1.52
N GLU A 103 -8.71 -12.57 2.73
CA GLU A 103 -10.01 -12.05 3.13
C GLU A 103 -10.48 -10.94 2.18
N LEU A 104 -11.77 -10.99 1.84
CA LEU A 104 -12.41 -10.00 1.01
C LEU A 104 -13.01 -8.88 1.87
N CYS A 105 -12.39 -7.71 1.84
CA CYS A 105 -12.93 -6.52 2.50
C CYS A 105 -13.98 -5.84 1.62
N THR A 106 -15.26 -6.11 1.86
CA THR A 106 -16.37 -5.58 1.02
C THR A 106 -16.59 -4.07 1.14
N GLY A 107 -15.85 -3.39 2.02
CA GLY A 107 -15.95 -1.94 2.25
C GLY A 107 -15.25 -1.07 1.20
N GLY A 108 -14.47 -1.68 0.30
CA GLY A 108 -13.63 -0.95 -0.66
C GLY A 108 -12.41 -0.30 -0.01
N SER A 109 -11.66 0.47 -0.79
CA SER A 109 -10.48 1.19 -0.31
C SER A 109 -10.84 2.48 0.42
N VAL A 110 -9.89 3.02 1.18
CA VAL A 110 -10.03 4.36 1.78
C VAL A 110 -10.21 5.44 0.72
N THR A 111 -9.55 5.31 -0.44
CA THR A 111 -9.74 6.24 -1.56
C THR A 111 -11.17 6.15 -2.10
N ASP A 112 -11.76 4.96 -2.23
CA ASP A 112 -13.17 4.81 -2.64
C ASP A 112 -14.12 5.48 -1.66
N LEU A 113 -13.87 5.31 -0.35
CA LEU A 113 -14.62 5.96 0.72
C LEU A 113 -14.55 7.49 0.58
N VAL A 114 -13.34 8.04 0.46
CA VAL A 114 -13.09 9.49 0.38
C VAL A 114 -13.71 10.08 -0.90
N GLN A 115 -13.52 9.44 -2.05
CA GLN A 115 -14.10 9.87 -3.31
C GLN A 115 -15.64 9.76 -3.29
N GLY A 116 -16.18 8.73 -2.65
CA GLY A 116 -17.62 8.57 -2.42
C GLY A 116 -18.21 9.69 -1.56
N MET A 117 -17.52 10.07 -0.48
CA MET A 117 -17.89 11.21 0.37
C MET A 117 -17.84 12.54 -0.40
N LYS A 118 -16.74 12.77 -1.13
CA LYS A 118 -16.54 13.98 -1.96
C LYS A 118 -17.64 14.14 -3.01
N LYS A 119 -18.03 13.07 -3.71
CA LYS A 119 -19.15 13.08 -4.67
C LYS A 119 -20.49 13.45 -4.04
N ARG A 120 -20.67 13.15 -2.75
CA ARG A 120 -21.87 13.51 -1.97
C ARG A 120 -21.78 14.90 -1.34
N GLY A 121 -20.68 15.62 -1.52
CA GLY A 121 -20.44 16.92 -0.88
C GLY A 121 -20.21 16.82 0.63
N VAL A 122 -19.80 15.65 1.13
CA VAL A 122 -19.52 15.39 2.55
C VAL A 122 -18.03 15.11 2.70
N SER A 123 -17.45 15.42 3.86
CA SER A 123 -16.08 15.07 4.22
C SER A 123 -16.07 14.22 5.48
N LEU A 124 -14.97 13.48 5.69
CA LEU A 124 -14.77 12.75 6.93
C LEU A 124 -14.53 13.74 8.09
N SER A 125 -15.10 13.41 9.24
CA SER A 125 -14.83 14.10 10.51
C SER A 125 -13.43 13.76 11.03
N GLU A 126 -12.86 14.64 11.85
CA GLU A 126 -11.54 14.40 12.48
C GLU A 126 -11.52 13.06 13.26
N ASP A 127 -12.63 12.68 13.89
CA ASP A 127 -12.77 11.44 14.66
C ASP A 127 -12.70 10.19 13.77
N GLN A 128 -13.38 10.23 12.62
CA GLN A 128 -13.31 9.15 11.63
C GLN A 128 -11.90 9.01 11.08
N ILE A 129 -11.25 10.13 10.76
CA ILE A 129 -9.87 10.14 10.26
C ILE A 129 -8.92 9.60 11.34
N ALA A 130 -9.07 10.03 12.60
CA ALA A 130 -8.27 9.54 13.72
C ALA A 130 -8.40 8.03 13.93
N TYR A 131 -9.61 7.49 13.81
CA TYR A 131 -9.87 6.05 13.92
C TYR A 131 -9.18 5.27 12.78
N ILE A 132 -9.30 5.75 11.54
CA ILE A 132 -8.64 5.15 10.37
C ILE A 132 -7.12 5.15 10.56
N LEU A 133 -6.54 6.33 10.85
CA LEU A 133 -5.09 6.49 11.01
C LEU A 133 -4.53 5.67 12.17
N TYR A 134 -5.28 5.52 13.26
CA TYR A 134 -4.87 4.69 14.39
C TYR A 134 -4.67 3.23 13.98
N GLY A 135 -5.64 2.63 13.29
CA GLY A 135 -5.53 1.25 12.80
C GLY A 135 -4.33 1.05 11.88
N THR A 136 -4.07 1.99 10.97
CA THR A 136 -2.90 1.96 10.09
C THR A 136 -1.58 2.01 10.86
N VAL A 137 -1.46 2.92 11.83
CA VAL A 137 -0.20 3.09 12.59
C VAL A 137 0.08 1.86 13.45
N GLN A 138 -0.94 1.16 13.95
CA GLN A 138 -0.74 -0.09 14.69
C GLN A 138 -0.05 -1.15 13.83
N VAL A 139 -0.44 -1.26 12.55
CA VAL A 139 0.19 -2.18 11.60
C VAL A 139 1.65 -1.79 11.37
N ILE A 140 1.91 -0.53 10.99
CA ILE A 140 3.28 -0.04 10.72
C ILE A 140 4.19 -0.20 11.95
N ALA A 141 3.64 -0.01 13.16
CA ALA A 141 4.40 -0.17 14.39
C ALA A 141 4.74 -1.64 14.73
N CYS A 142 3.99 -2.60 14.19
CA CYS A 142 4.21 -4.04 14.37
C CYS A 142 5.10 -4.65 13.28
N GLU A 143 5.15 -4.02 12.12
CA GLU A 143 5.96 -4.46 11.00
C GLU A 143 7.45 -4.51 11.36
N GLN A 144 8.10 -5.62 10.99
CA GLN A 144 9.54 -5.74 11.08
C GLN A 144 10.14 -5.26 9.77
N GLN A 145 11.07 -4.33 9.85
CA GLN A 145 11.84 -3.91 8.69
C GLN A 145 12.70 -5.08 8.21
N LEU A 146 12.27 -5.73 7.12
CA LEU A 146 12.96 -6.87 6.51
C LEU A 146 14.12 -6.42 5.62
N ASP A 147 13.97 -5.26 4.97
CA ASP A 147 15.00 -4.66 4.12
C ASP A 147 15.76 -3.55 4.86
N MET A 148 17.08 -3.67 4.92
CA MET A 148 17.96 -2.66 5.50
C MET A 148 18.10 -1.41 4.62
N SER A 149 17.70 -1.47 3.34
CA SER A 149 17.77 -0.33 2.40
C SER A 149 16.57 0.61 2.51
N TYR A 150 15.44 0.13 3.05
CA TYR A 150 14.23 0.91 3.26
C TYR A 150 14.12 1.43 4.69
N ASP A 151 13.87 2.72 4.88
CA ASP A 151 13.61 3.26 6.21
C ASP A 151 12.10 3.27 6.51
N ALA A 152 11.65 2.59 7.57
CA ALA A 152 10.24 2.53 7.96
C ALA A 152 9.59 3.91 8.23
N ARG A 153 10.39 4.97 8.42
CA ARG A 153 9.87 6.35 8.50
C ARG A 153 9.35 6.85 7.15
N CYS A 154 9.66 6.20 6.03
CA CYS A 154 9.02 6.48 4.75
C CYS A 154 7.51 6.20 4.78
N ASP A 155 7.06 5.15 5.47
CA ASP A 155 5.62 4.87 5.64
C ASP A 155 4.93 5.97 6.44
N ILE A 156 5.65 6.59 7.38
CA ILE A 156 5.13 7.72 8.15
C ILE A 156 4.87 8.94 7.27
N TRP A 157 5.71 9.20 6.27
CA TRP A 157 5.42 10.25 5.29
C TRP A 157 4.17 9.92 4.48
N SER A 158 4.08 8.69 3.96
CA SER A 158 2.92 8.22 3.20
C SER A 158 1.63 8.29 4.02
N LEU A 159 1.70 8.02 5.32
CA LEU A 159 0.61 8.18 6.26
C LEU A 159 0.17 9.65 6.40
N GLY A 160 1.12 10.59 6.43
CA GLY A 160 0.82 12.03 6.43
C GLY A 160 0.11 12.49 5.15
N ILE A 161 0.52 11.96 3.99
CA ILE A 161 -0.16 12.21 2.71
C ILE A 161 -1.58 11.60 2.71
N THR A 162 -1.73 10.39 3.23
CA THR A 162 -3.04 9.72 3.38
C THR A 162 -3.97 10.51 4.30
N ALA A 163 -3.44 11.09 5.38
CA ALA A 163 -4.20 11.95 6.27
C ALA A 163 -4.72 13.22 5.55
N ILE A 164 -3.95 13.78 4.61
CA ILE A 164 -4.42 14.90 3.77
C ILE A 164 -5.51 14.42 2.80
N GLU A 165 -5.33 13.29 2.12
CA GLU A 165 -6.34 12.73 1.21
C GLU A 165 -7.67 12.48 1.95
N LEU A 166 -7.62 11.81 3.11
CA LEU A 166 -8.76 11.57 3.99
C LEU A 166 -9.50 12.86 4.38
N ALA A 167 -8.78 13.96 4.56
CA ALA A 167 -9.33 15.23 4.99
C ALA A 167 -9.90 16.07 3.84
N GLU A 168 -9.24 16.04 2.68
CA GLU A 168 -9.44 17.00 1.59
C GLU A 168 -10.00 16.40 0.30
N GLY A 169 -10.01 15.08 0.18
CA GLY A 169 -10.53 14.34 -0.97
C GLY A 169 -9.44 13.75 -1.85
N ASP A 170 -8.32 14.44 -2.00
CA ASP A 170 -7.24 14.09 -2.93
C ASP A 170 -5.88 14.34 -2.28
N PRO A 171 -4.84 13.56 -2.64
CA PRO A 171 -3.49 13.83 -2.16
C PRO A 171 -2.92 15.12 -2.78
N PRO A 172 -1.91 15.75 -2.14
CA PRO A 172 -1.22 16.89 -2.71
C PRO A 172 -0.67 16.56 -4.11
N LEU A 173 -0.77 17.52 -5.04
CA LEU A 173 -0.26 17.40 -6.40
C LEU A 173 -0.95 16.32 -7.26
N SER A 174 -2.14 15.83 -6.88
CA SER A 174 -2.90 14.82 -7.62
C SER A 174 -3.17 15.17 -9.09
N ASP A 175 -3.28 16.47 -9.40
CA ASP A 175 -3.56 16.96 -10.75
C ASP A 175 -2.31 17.04 -11.65
N LEU A 176 -1.12 16.79 -11.09
CA LEU A 176 0.13 16.84 -11.84
C LEU A 176 0.48 15.49 -12.45
N HIS A 177 1.17 15.53 -13.59
CA HIS A 177 1.84 14.34 -14.13
C HIS A 177 2.83 13.75 -13.09
N PRO A 178 2.91 12.42 -12.89
CA PRO A 178 3.74 11.80 -11.85
C PRO A 178 5.19 12.31 -11.80
N MET A 179 5.86 12.37 -12.96
CA MET A 179 7.22 12.92 -13.06
C MET A 179 7.32 14.37 -12.54
N ARG A 180 6.31 15.21 -12.76
CA ARG A 180 6.32 16.59 -12.24
C ARG A 180 6.12 16.63 -10.74
N ALA A 181 5.29 15.75 -10.19
CA ALA A 181 5.12 15.62 -8.74
C ALA A 181 6.43 15.16 -8.09
N LEU A 182 7.12 14.16 -8.66
CA LEU A 182 8.41 13.66 -8.19
C LEU A 182 9.49 14.75 -8.10
N PHE A 183 9.56 15.66 -9.08
CA PHE A 183 10.49 16.80 -9.02
C PHE A 183 10.11 17.86 -7.98
N GLN A 184 8.84 17.96 -7.62
CA GLN A 184 8.33 18.99 -6.71
C GLN A 184 8.38 18.57 -5.25
N ILE A 185 8.07 17.31 -4.92
CA ILE A 185 8.07 16.78 -3.54
C ILE A 185 9.36 17.14 -2.76
N PRO A 186 10.58 16.88 -3.27
CA PRO A 186 11.80 17.20 -2.53
C PRO A 186 12.13 18.70 -2.50
N ARG A 187 11.54 19.53 -3.36
CA ARG A 187 11.87 20.97 -3.47
C ARG A 187 10.90 21.86 -2.71
N ASN A 188 9.61 21.51 -2.75
CA ASN A 188 8.57 22.27 -2.10
C ASN A 188 8.65 22.13 -0.57
N PRO A 189 8.09 23.09 0.18
CA PRO A 189 7.86 22.89 1.62
C PRO A 189 6.96 21.66 1.86
N PRO A 190 6.98 21.08 3.06
CA PRO A 190 6.04 20.04 3.45
C PRO A 190 4.60 20.42 3.09
N PRO A 191 3.83 19.51 2.46
CA PRO A 191 2.40 19.73 2.28
C PRO A 191 1.70 19.95 3.63
N GLN A 192 0.65 20.76 3.62
CA GLN A 192 -0.18 21.05 4.79
C GLN A 192 -1.65 20.96 4.38
N LEU A 193 -2.53 20.78 5.36
CA LEU A 193 -3.97 20.93 5.13
C LEU A 193 -4.28 22.37 4.72
N THR A 194 -5.04 22.53 3.64
CA THR A 194 -5.43 23.80 3.03
C THR A 194 -6.90 24.14 3.23
N LYS A 195 -7.75 23.17 3.58
CA LYS A 195 -9.22 23.35 3.72
C LYS A 195 -9.74 23.09 5.14
N ARG A 196 -8.92 22.48 6.00
CA ARG A 196 -9.35 21.91 7.31
C ARG A 196 -8.51 22.41 8.48
N PHE A 197 -8.24 23.71 8.54
CA PHE A 197 -7.45 24.34 9.62
C PHE A 197 -8.10 24.26 11.01
N ASP A 198 -9.40 23.95 11.05
CA ASP A 198 -10.17 23.72 12.26
C ASP A 198 -9.83 22.39 12.95
N CYS A 199 -9.28 21.43 12.20
CA CYS A 199 -8.87 20.12 12.70
C CYS A 199 -7.46 20.19 13.31
N VAL A 200 -7.35 20.83 14.48
CA VAL A 200 -6.05 21.14 15.11
C VAL A 200 -5.19 19.90 15.34
N LEU A 201 -5.79 18.79 15.80
CA LEU A 201 -5.05 17.55 16.06
C LEU A 201 -4.59 16.90 14.75
N LEU A 202 -5.40 16.98 13.71
CA LEU A 202 -5.03 16.48 12.40
C LEU A 202 -3.92 17.31 11.75
N CYS A 203 -3.99 18.64 11.85
CA CYS A 203 -2.93 19.53 11.38
C CYS A 203 -1.60 19.23 12.06
N ASP A 204 -1.59 19.06 13.39
CA ASP A 204 -0.39 18.71 14.15
C ASP A 204 0.18 17.35 13.72
N PHE A 205 -0.68 16.35 13.60
CA PHE A 205 -0.30 15.01 13.14
C PHE A 205 0.33 15.01 11.74
N VAL A 206 -0.27 15.74 10.78
CA VAL A 206 0.26 15.89 9.42
C VAL A 206 1.64 16.55 9.44
N ASN A 207 1.83 17.57 10.27
CA ASN A 207 3.12 18.25 10.42
C ASN A 207 4.20 17.34 11.04
N GLU A 208 3.85 16.46 11.98
CA GLU A 208 4.79 15.47 12.51
C GLU A 208 5.17 14.42 11.46
N CYS A 209 4.21 13.94 10.68
CA CYS A 209 4.44 12.94 9.64
C CYS A 209 5.28 13.48 8.47
N LEU A 210 5.01 14.72 8.04
CA LEU A 210 5.60 15.33 6.85
C LEU A 210 6.89 16.12 7.15
N ARG A 211 7.67 15.69 8.14
CA ARG A 211 9.03 16.20 8.34
C ARG A 211 9.94 15.74 7.19
N LYS A 212 10.56 16.69 6.50
CA LYS A 212 11.44 16.41 5.35
C LYS A 212 12.76 15.78 5.77
N ASP A 213 13.30 16.21 6.91
CA ASP A 213 14.43 15.52 7.51
C ASP A 213 13.95 14.17 8.04
N LEU A 214 14.58 13.11 7.54
CA LEU A 214 14.29 11.74 7.92
C LEU A 214 14.61 11.50 9.40
N GLU A 215 15.66 12.12 9.93
CA GLU A 215 16.08 11.98 11.33
C GLU A 215 15.12 12.63 12.31
N GLU A 216 14.45 13.71 11.89
CA GLU A 216 13.45 14.38 12.70
C GLU A 216 12.07 13.71 12.63
N ARG A 217 11.84 12.82 11.65
CA ARG A 217 10.55 12.15 11.47
C ARG A 217 10.39 11.04 12.52
N PRO A 218 9.27 11.01 13.25
CA PRO A 218 9.05 10.02 14.31
C PRO A 218 8.86 8.62 13.73
N PHE A 219 9.15 7.61 14.54
CA PHE A 219 8.76 6.23 14.26
C PHE A 219 7.26 6.01 14.56
N ALA A 220 6.65 5.00 13.92
CA ALA A 220 5.25 4.64 14.16
C ALA A 220 4.90 4.45 15.65
N LYS A 221 5.80 3.80 16.40
CA LYS A 221 5.63 3.58 17.86
C LYS A 221 5.57 4.88 18.66
N GLU A 222 6.25 5.93 18.20
CA GLU A 222 6.23 7.23 18.83
C GLU A 222 4.93 7.97 18.48
N LEU A 223 4.50 7.90 17.21
CA LEU A 223 3.24 8.48 16.75
C LEU A 223 2.01 7.93 17.46
N LEU A 224 2.01 6.66 17.90
CA LEU A 224 0.92 6.11 18.72
C LEU A 224 0.64 6.91 20.01
N ARG A 225 1.59 7.75 20.47
CA ARG A 225 1.42 8.63 21.63
C ARG A 225 0.75 9.96 21.29
N HIS A 226 0.65 10.30 20.00
CA HIS A 226 0.06 11.54 19.50
C HIS A 226 -1.42 11.67 19.93
N PRO A 227 -1.89 12.86 20.34
CA PRO A 227 -3.27 13.03 20.84
C PRO A 227 -4.36 12.58 19.86
N LEU A 228 -4.16 12.80 18.55
CA LEU A 228 -5.06 12.32 17.49
C LEU A 228 -5.22 10.79 17.56
N LEU A 229 -4.12 10.04 17.63
CA LEU A 229 -4.16 8.58 17.64
C LEU A 229 -4.67 8.01 18.96
N LYS A 230 -4.41 8.70 20.09
CA LYS A 230 -5.06 8.36 21.37
C LYS A 230 -6.58 8.49 21.30
N LYS A 231 -7.09 9.51 20.59
CA LYS A 231 -8.53 9.66 20.33
C LYS A 231 -9.03 8.52 19.44
N GLY A 232 -8.31 8.18 18.39
CA GLY A 232 -8.60 7.02 17.53
C GLY A 232 -8.69 5.71 18.32
N ALA A 233 -7.76 5.46 19.24
CA ALA A 233 -7.76 4.29 20.12
C ALA A 233 -9.01 4.24 21.02
N GLN A 234 -9.41 5.37 21.60
CA GLN A 234 -10.62 5.45 22.42
C GLN A 234 -11.88 5.14 21.61
N LEU A 235 -11.96 5.65 20.38
CA LEU A 235 -13.07 5.36 19.47
C LEU A 235 -13.11 3.87 19.12
N ALA A 236 -11.97 3.25 18.82
CA ALA A 236 -11.87 1.83 18.50
C ALA A 236 -12.33 0.91 19.64
N HIS A 237 -12.17 1.33 20.90
CA HIS A 237 -12.69 0.59 22.05
C HIS A 237 -14.20 0.75 22.28
N GLN A 238 -14.80 1.82 21.75
CA GLN A 238 -16.21 2.18 21.97
C GLN A 238 -17.13 1.73 20.84
N SER A 239 -16.58 1.48 19.65
CA SER A 239 -17.34 1.10 18.48
C SER A 239 -17.23 -0.40 18.20
N ASP A 240 -18.36 -1.06 17.96
CA ASP A 240 -18.42 -2.35 17.22
C ASP A 240 -18.08 -2.17 15.73
N LEU A 241 -17.57 -1.00 15.34
CA LEU A 241 -17.13 -0.71 13.98
C LEU A 241 -15.80 -1.41 13.77
N THR A 242 -15.82 -2.65 13.32
CA THR A 242 -14.65 -3.28 12.70
C THR A 242 -14.69 -2.86 11.23
N MET A 243 -14.19 -1.65 10.94
CA MET A 243 -13.88 -1.33 9.54
C MET A 243 -12.58 -2.09 9.25
N THR A 244 -12.69 -3.29 8.69
CA THR A 244 -11.52 -4.07 8.25
C THR A 244 -10.86 -3.25 7.15
N PHE A 245 -9.82 -2.54 7.55
CA PHE A 245 -9.13 -1.60 6.70
C PHE A 245 -8.24 -2.35 5.73
N GLN A 246 -8.58 -2.29 4.45
CA GLN A 246 -7.61 -2.56 3.39
C GLN A 246 -6.86 -1.25 3.13
N ILE A 247 -5.87 -0.96 3.98
CA ILE A 247 -5.02 0.22 3.82
C ILE A 247 -3.67 -0.21 3.27
N PHE A 248 -3.55 0.02 1.96
CA PHE A 248 -2.40 0.64 1.29
C PHE A 248 -1.01 0.22 1.75
N TYR A 249 -0.59 -0.95 1.28
CA TYR A 249 0.84 -1.23 1.04
C TYR A 249 1.21 -1.09 -0.45
N GLU A 250 0.24 -1.20 -1.36
CA GLU A 250 0.47 -1.27 -2.81
C GLU A 250 0.65 0.08 -3.52
N GLN A 251 -0.17 1.10 -3.20
CA GLN A 251 -0.29 2.27 -4.10
C GLN A 251 0.80 3.35 -3.88
N TYR A 252 1.54 3.32 -2.77
CA TYR A 252 2.48 4.40 -2.41
C TYR A 252 3.95 4.00 -2.38
N ARG A 253 4.31 2.70 -2.39
CA ARG A 253 5.71 2.28 -2.64
C ARG A 253 6.24 2.81 -3.97
N MET A 254 5.37 2.92 -4.98
CA MET A 254 5.71 3.46 -6.30
C MET A 254 6.31 4.88 -6.31
N LEU A 255 6.00 5.74 -5.34
CA LEU A 255 6.51 7.12 -5.35
C LEU A 255 7.94 7.25 -4.81
N TYR A 256 8.52 6.20 -4.21
CA TYR A 256 9.87 6.23 -3.65
C TYR A 256 10.77 5.04 -4.01
N PHE A 257 10.26 3.95 -4.60
CA PHE A 257 11.06 2.72 -4.82
C PHE A 257 11.86 2.65 -6.14
N GLU A 258 11.87 3.68 -7.00
CA GLU A 258 12.77 3.69 -8.18
C GLU A 258 14.27 3.91 -7.85
N HIS A 259 14.70 3.89 -6.59
CA HIS A 259 16.06 4.28 -6.20
C HIS A 259 16.87 3.30 -5.35
N SER A 260 16.69 1.98 -5.52
CA SER A 260 17.69 1.01 -5.03
C SER A 260 18.42 0.21 -6.12
N THR A 261 17.95 0.19 -7.37
CA THR A 261 18.67 -0.49 -8.46
C THR A 261 18.75 0.36 -9.74
N ARG A 262 19.99 0.73 -10.10
CA ARG A 262 20.48 1.41 -11.34
C ARG A 262 20.89 2.89 -11.19
N PHE A 263 21.73 3.17 -10.21
CA PHE A 263 22.78 4.21 -10.35
C PHE A 263 24.15 3.53 -10.48
N ASN A 264 24.36 2.80 -11.57
CA ASN A 264 25.68 2.44 -12.11
C ASN A 264 25.42 1.77 -13.47
N ASP A 265 25.45 2.59 -14.53
CA ASP A 265 25.62 2.25 -15.95
C ASP A 265 24.68 3.07 -16.84
N VAL A 266 24.89 4.38 -16.84
CA VAL A 266 24.70 5.17 -18.06
C VAL A 266 25.98 5.93 -18.33
N LYS A 267 26.83 5.34 -19.17
CA LYS A 267 27.84 6.10 -19.91
C LYS A 267 27.09 7.10 -20.77
N VAL A 268 27.25 8.38 -20.45
CA VAL A 268 26.79 9.48 -21.28
C VAL A 268 27.79 9.63 -22.44
N GLU A 269 27.43 9.14 -23.62
CA GLU A 269 28.07 9.58 -24.86
C GLU A 269 27.22 10.68 -25.49
N PHE A 270 27.77 11.90 -25.49
CA PHE A 270 27.26 13.03 -26.25
C PHE A 270 27.61 12.83 -27.73
N SER A 271 26.61 12.79 -28.61
CA SER A 271 26.80 13.14 -30.01
C SER A 271 25.97 14.38 -30.33
N ALA A 272 26.64 15.53 -30.30
CA ALA A 272 26.18 16.74 -30.92
C ALA A 272 26.20 16.56 -32.44
N GLN A 273 25.07 16.78 -33.12
CA GLN A 273 25.05 17.08 -34.56
C GLN A 273 24.06 18.23 -34.81
N THR A 274 24.66 19.42 -34.79
CA THR A 274 24.46 20.55 -35.71
C THR A 274 23.25 20.51 -36.65
N GLU A 275 22.47 21.61 -36.61
CA GLU A 275 21.64 22.10 -37.71
C GLU A 275 22.40 22.13 -39.04
N PRO A 276 21.68 22.19 -40.17
CA PRO A 276 21.68 23.48 -40.85
C PRO A 276 20.36 23.87 -41.56
N THR A 277 20.08 25.19 -41.52
CA THR A 277 19.39 26.07 -42.49
C THR A 277 18.25 25.55 -43.35
#